data_AF-A0A1H3MTJ7-F1
#
_entry.id   AF-A0A1H3MTJ7-F1
#
_cell.length_a   1.000
_cell.length_b   1.000
_cell.length_c   1.000
_cell.angle_alpha   90.00
_cell.angle_beta   90.00
_cell.angle_gamma   90.00
#
_symmetry.space_group_name_H-M   'P 1'
#
loop_
_entity.id
_entity.type
_entity.pdbx_description
1 polymer ?
#
loop_
_entity_poly.entity_id
_entity_poly.type
_entity_poly.pdbx_seq_one_letter_code
_entity_poly.pdbx_strand_id
1 'polypeptide(L)'
;MVKEMLSVGDIAAMFGVEAKTVSMWRLRYAEFPEPDVLVGGMAGWDPDRAQELRVWESRRPGQGRRALLAEHVQEVLRRTFVFQFMRPADFAWAPIDFPGIVYDDGVLADGMEAKAAQHLIDVLRDQGYEIVFQDPATDAVEAVRRVLWDRWTADEVGEREFIGRLFDDHGRIYHGCTAFDAADYTLRRLAALGGELRPRQS
;
A
#
# COMPACT_ATOMS: atom_id res chain seq x y z
N MET A 1 -40.14 -4.46 -28.25
CA MET A 1 -38.67 -4.44 -28.36
C MET A 1 -38.12 -5.53 -27.47
N VAL A 2 -37.32 -6.45 -28.01
CA VAL A 2 -36.56 -7.40 -27.19
C VAL A 2 -35.34 -6.63 -26.68
N LYS A 3 -35.19 -6.50 -25.37
CA LYS A 3 -34.01 -5.87 -24.76
C LYS A 3 -33.01 -7.00 -24.47
N GLU A 4 -31.81 -6.90 -25.04
CA GLU A 4 -30.72 -7.81 -24.71
C GLU A 4 -30.20 -7.47 -23.32
N MET A 5 -30.19 -8.47 -22.44
CA MET A 5 -29.72 -8.32 -21.07
C MET A 5 -28.25 -8.75 -20.99
N LEU A 6 -27.46 -8.06 -20.18
CA LEU A 6 -26.09 -8.47 -19.87
C LEU A 6 -26.14 -9.77 -19.06
N SER A 7 -25.45 -10.80 -19.54
CA SER A 7 -25.21 -12.03 -18.79
C SER A 7 -23.99 -11.88 -17.86
N VAL A 8 -23.77 -12.88 -17.02
CA VAL A 8 -22.53 -13.02 -16.23
C VAL A 8 -21.30 -13.00 -17.15
N GLY A 9 -21.39 -13.58 -18.35
CA GLY A 9 -20.31 -13.58 -19.33
C GLY A 9 -20.03 -12.19 -19.89
N ASP A 10 -21.07 -11.42 -20.17
CA ASP A 10 -20.94 -10.04 -20.68
C ASP A 10 -20.35 -9.11 -19.62
N ILE A 11 -20.76 -9.28 -18.36
CA ILE A 11 -20.15 -8.59 -17.22
C ILE A 11 -18.69 -8.98 -17.05
N ALA A 12 -18.35 -10.26 -17.20
CA ALA A 12 -16.97 -10.73 -17.09
C ALA A 12 -16.08 -10.14 -18.19
N ALA A 13 -16.57 -10.10 -19.43
CA ALA A 13 -15.91 -9.44 -20.55
C ALA A 13 -15.75 -7.94 -20.30
N MET A 14 -16.76 -7.26 -19.74
CA MET A 14 -16.70 -5.85 -19.37
C MET A 14 -15.56 -5.51 -18.40
N PHE A 15 -15.23 -6.44 -17.49
CA PHE A 15 -14.18 -6.25 -16.47
C PHE A 15 -12.87 -7.00 -16.76
N GLY A 16 -12.76 -7.71 -17.89
CA GLY A 16 -11.58 -8.48 -18.25
C GLY A 16 -11.27 -9.64 -17.30
N VAL A 17 -12.30 -10.27 -16.74
CA VAL A 17 -12.19 -11.41 -15.81
C VAL A 17 -12.92 -12.64 -16.34
N GLU A 18 -12.75 -13.78 -15.69
CA GLU A 18 -13.53 -14.99 -16.00
C GLU A 18 -14.97 -14.90 -15.46
N ALA A 19 -15.93 -15.50 -16.17
CA ALA A 19 -17.34 -15.56 -15.76
C ALA A 19 -17.53 -16.17 -14.35
N LYS A 20 -16.71 -17.17 -14.00
CA LYS A 20 -16.69 -17.77 -12.66
C LYS A 20 -16.38 -16.75 -11.57
N THR A 21 -15.52 -15.77 -11.85
CA THR A 21 -15.17 -14.70 -10.90
C THR A 21 -16.36 -13.81 -10.59
N VAL A 22 -17.15 -13.44 -11.60
CA VAL A 22 -18.39 -12.68 -11.43
C VAL A 22 -19.45 -13.51 -10.68
N SER A 23 -19.57 -14.82 -10.96
CA SER A 23 -20.43 -15.70 -10.15
C SER A 23 -20.01 -15.72 -8.67
N MET A 24 -18.71 -15.74 -8.39
CA MET A 24 -18.20 -15.68 -7.01
C MET A 24 -18.45 -14.33 -6.35
N TRP A 25 -18.39 -13.21 -7.10
CA TRP A 25 -18.74 -11.90 -6.56
C TRP A 25 -20.17 -11.85 -6.05
N ARG A 26 -21.10 -12.35 -6.86
CA ARG A 26 -22.53 -12.44 -6.50
C ARG A 26 -22.80 -13.26 -5.25
N LEU A 27 -21.99 -14.29 -5.01
CA LEU A 27 -22.12 -15.15 -3.83
C LEU A 27 -21.45 -14.55 -2.58
N ARG A 28 -20.34 -13.83 -2.75
CA ARG A 28 -19.50 -13.35 -1.66
C ARG A 28 -19.89 -11.98 -1.13
N TYR A 29 -20.40 -11.11 -2.00
CA TYR A 29 -20.70 -9.72 -1.66
C TYR A 29 -22.20 -9.52 -1.75
N ALA A 30 -22.85 -9.37 -0.59
CA ALA A 30 -24.27 -9.08 -0.49
C ALA A 30 -24.64 -7.74 -1.17
N GLU A 31 -23.66 -6.84 -1.33
CA GLU A 31 -23.83 -5.54 -1.99
C GLU A 31 -23.63 -5.60 -3.52
N PHE A 32 -23.37 -6.77 -4.10
CA PHE A 32 -23.30 -6.90 -5.56
C PHE A 32 -24.66 -6.56 -6.17
N PRO A 33 -24.74 -5.71 -7.22
CA PRO A 33 -26.02 -5.31 -7.83
C PRO A 33 -26.88 -6.51 -8.22
N GLU A 34 -28.10 -6.56 -7.70
CA GLU A 34 -29.05 -7.63 -8.04
C GLU A 34 -29.40 -7.61 -9.52
N PRO A 35 -29.60 -8.79 -10.15
CA PRO A 35 -30.03 -8.85 -11.54
C PRO A 35 -31.47 -8.37 -11.70
N ASP A 36 -31.75 -7.71 -12.82
CA ASP A 36 -33.10 -7.25 -13.18
C ASP A 36 -34.01 -8.41 -13.61
N VAL A 37 -33.41 -9.52 -14.09
CA VAL A 37 -34.16 -10.72 -14.49
C VAL A 37 -33.42 -12.01 -14.14
N LEU A 38 -34.19 -13.05 -13.82
CA LEU A 38 -33.71 -14.43 -13.68
C LEU A 38 -34.51 -15.33 -14.64
N VAL A 39 -33.85 -15.90 -15.65
CA VAL A 39 -34.46 -16.83 -16.62
C VAL A 39 -33.75 -18.18 -16.55
N GLY A 40 -34.45 -19.23 -16.12
CA GLY A 40 -33.85 -20.58 -16.01
C GLY A 40 -32.61 -20.64 -15.11
N GLY A 41 -32.52 -19.78 -14.09
CA GLY A 41 -31.36 -19.66 -13.20
C GLY A 41 -30.23 -18.78 -13.74
N MET A 42 -30.34 -18.27 -14.98
CA MET A 42 -29.42 -17.30 -15.53
C MET A 42 -29.84 -15.88 -15.14
N ALA A 43 -28.90 -15.13 -14.58
CA ALA A 43 -29.09 -13.75 -14.17
C ALA A 43 -28.79 -12.79 -15.32
N GLY A 44 -29.67 -11.81 -15.52
CA GLY A 44 -29.54 -10.77 -16.52
C GLY A 44 -29.63 -9.37 -15.89
N TRP A 45 -28.74 -8.48 -16.32
CA TRP A 45 -28.73 -7.06 -15.93
C TRP A 45 -29.08 -6.19 -17.12
N ASP A 46 -29.79 -5.11 -16.87
CA ASP A 46 -30.05 -4.09 -17.86
C ASP A 46 -28.73 -3.44 -18.31
N PRO A 47 -28.43 -3.35 -19.62
CA PRO A 47 -27.24 -2.65 -20.13
C PRO A 47 -27.08 -1.22 -19.61
N ASP A 48 -28.18 -0.52 -19.32
CA ASP A 48 -28.15 0.85 -18.80
C ASP A 48 -27.58 0.92 -17.37
N ARG A 49 -27.53 -0.22 -16.65
CA ARG A 49 -26.92 -0.36 -15.32
C ARG A 49 -25.44 -0.72 -15.34
N ALA A 50 -24.81 -0.78 -16.51
CA ALA A 50 -23.36 -1.02 -16.63
C ALA A 50 -22.53 -0.05 -15.78
N GLN A 51 -22.98 1.20 -15.64
CA GLN A 51 -22.28 2.20 -14.82
C GLN A 51 -22.35 1.86 -13.30
N GLU A 52 -23.46 1.33 -12.82
CA GLU A 52 -23.62 0.89 -11.43
C GLU A 52 -22.68 -0.29 -11.12
N LEU A 53 -22.62 -1.27 -12.04
CA LEU A 53 -21.71 -2.40 -11.94
C LEU A 53 -20.24 -1.96 -11.89
N ARG A 54 -19.84 -0.95 -12.68
CA ARG A 54 -18.48 -0.37 -12.64
C ARG A 54 -18.19 0.33 -11.32
N VAL A 55 -19.16 1.08 -10.79
CA VAL A 55 -19.02 1.75 -9.49
C VAL A 55 -18.87 0.72 -8.37
N TRP A 56 -19.68 -0.33 -8.39
CA TRP A 56 -19.54 -1.43 -7.44
C TRP A 56 -18.16 -2.12 -7.56
N GLU A 57 -17.71 -2.45 -8.77
CA GLU A 57 -16.42 -3.11 -9.00
C GLU A 57 -15.26 -2.29 -8.44
N SER A 58 -15.27 -0.97 -8.68
CA SER A 58 -14.26 -0.04 -8.17
C SER A 58 -14.19 0.04 -6.64
N ARG A 59 -15.27 -0.33 -5.96
CA ARG A 59 -15.41 -0.32 -4.50
C ARG A 59 -15.32 -1.72 -3.91
N ARG A 60 -15.16 -2.77 -4.74
CA ARG A 60 -15.14 -4.15 -4.29
C ARG A 60 -13.92 -4.41 -3.39
N PRO A 61 -14.10 -5.02 -2.22
CA PRO A 61 -12.98 -5.49 -1.40
C PRO A 61 -12.23 -6.64 -2.12
N GLY A 62 -10.91 -6.51 -2.36
CA GLY A 62 -10.06 -7.60 -2.89
C GLY A 62 -9.74 -7.47 -4.40
N GLN A 63 -8.66 -6.80 -4.80
CA GLN A 63 -7.24 -7.16 -4.61
C GLN A 63 -6.75 -8.40 -5.38
N GLY A 64 -7.04 -8.54 -6.67
CA GLY A 64 -6.23 -9.45 -7.51
C GLY A 64 -4.95 -8.75 -7.99
N ARG A 65 -5.14 -7.68 -8.76
CA ARG A 65 -4.07 -6.84 -9.30
C ARG A 65 -3.41 -5.94 -8.25
N ARG A 66 -4.21 -5.46 -7.28
CA ARG A 66 -3.73 -4.69 -6.12
C ARG A 66 -2.89 -5.54 -5.16
N ALA A 67 -3.16 -6.83 -5.00
CA ALA A 67 -2.33 -7.70 -4.16
C ALA A 67 -0.95 -7.91 -4.79
N LEU A 68 -0.89 -8.25 -6.09
CA LEU A 68 0.39 -8.39 -6.79
C LEU A 68 1.19 -7.08 -6.83
N LEU A 69 0.52 -5.93 -7.02
CA LEU A 69 1.16 -4.62 -6.93
C LEU A 69 1.62 -4.32 -5.49
N ALA A 70 0.84 -4.66 -4.47
CA ALA A 70 1.22 -4.47 -3.07
C ALA A 70 2.41 -5.36 -2.69
N GLU A 71 2.44 -6.63 -3.10
CA GLU A 71 3.58 -7.53 -2.90
C GLU A 71 4.83 -7.01 -3.61
N HIS A 72 4.70 -6.51 -4.84
CA HIS A 72 5.82 -5.94 -5.58
C HIS A 72 6.35 -4.66 -4.93
N VAL A 73 5.45 -3.75 -4.52
CA VAL A 73 5.80 -2.51 -3.81
C VAL A 73 6.46 -2.81 -2.47
N GLN A 74 5.95 -3.79 -1.72
CA GLN A 74 6.55 -4.24 -0.47
C GLN A 74 7.95 -4.83 -0.70
N GLU A 75 8.13 -5.64 -1.75
CA GLU A 75 9.43 -6.21 -2.10
C GLU A 75 10.45 -5.14 -2.50
N VAL A 76 10.04 -4.13 -3.27
CA VAL A 76 10.88 -2.97 -3.64
C VAL A 76 11.34 -2.22 -2.39
N LEU A 77 10.40 -1.92 -1.48
CA LEU A 77 10.71 -1.22 -0.25
C LEU A 77 11.61 -2.06 0.67
N ARG A 78 11.34 -3.36 0.79
CA ARG A 78 12.18 -4.31 1.55
C ARG A 78 13.60 -4.33 1.02
N ARG A 79 13.80 -4.43 -0.30
CA ARG A 79 15.13 -4.41 -0.92
C ARG A 79 15.83 -3.07 -0.71
N THR A 80 15.09 -1.97 -0.79
CA THR A 80 15.62 -0.63 -0.48
C THR A 80 16.13 -0.58 0.95
N PHE A 81 15.36 -1.08 1.92
CA PHE A 81 15.80 -1.19 3.31
C PHE A 81 17.08 -2.03 3.45
N VAL A 82 17.14 -3.20 2.81
CA VAL A 82 18.29 -4.12 2.94
C VAL A 82 19.56 -3.60 2.29
N PHE A 83 19.48 -3.00 1.11
CA PHE A 83 20.65 -2.72 0.28
C PHE A 83 21.07 -1.26 0.24
N GLN A 84 20.18 -0.33 0.60
CA GLN A 84 20.40 1.10 0.38
C GLN A 84 20.14 1.95 1.64
N PHE A 85 19.68 1.34 2.74
CA PHE A 85 19.28 2.07 3.94
C PHE A 85 19.89 1.49 5.21
N MET A 86 19.82 0.17 5.37
CA MET A 86 20.40 -0.58 6.48
C MET A 86 21.64 -1.34 6.00
N ARG A 87 22.57 -1.67 6.91
CA ARG A 87 23.70 -2.52 6.56
C ARG A 87 23.24 -3.97 6.33
N PRO A 88 23.65 -4.63 5.23
CA PRO A 88 23.28 -6.02 4.94
C PRO A 88 23.83 -7.08 5.92
N ALA A 89 24.65 -6.67 6.90
CA ALA A 89 25.48 -7.59 7.69
C ALA A 89 25.00 -7.85 9.13
N ASP A 90 24.03 -7.11 9.69
CA ASP A 90 23.65 -7.33 11.09
C ASP A 90 22.14 -7.27 11.28
N PHE A 91 21.60 -8.39 11.74
CA PHE A 91 20.25 -8.49 12.29
C PHE A 91 20.06 -7.47 13.42
N ALA A 92 18.96 -6.72 13.38
CA ALA A 92 18.37 -5.89 14.44
C ALA A 92 19.22 -4.80 15.16
N TRP A 93 20.55 -4.75 15.04
CA TRP A 93 21.39 -3.87 15.90
C TRP A 93 22.30 -2.92 15.13
N ALA A 94 22.53 -3.11 13.83
CA ALA A 94 23.29 -2.15 13.05
C ALA A 94 22.47 -0.87 12.81
N PRO A 95 23.10 0.29 12.96
CA PRO A 95 22.46 1.55 12.63
C PRO A 95 22.31 1.70 11.10
N ILE A 96 21.40 2.58 10.66
CA ILE A 96 21.27 2.96 9.25
C ILE A 96 22.59 3.45 8.69
N ASP A 97 22.84 3.15 7.42
CA ASP A 97 24.12 3.43 6.77
C ASP A 97 23.91 3.76 5.30
N PHE A 98 24.19 5.01 4.96
CA PHE A 98 24.22 5.50 3.59
C PHE A 98 25.12 6.75 3.51
N PRO A 99 25.62 7.11 2.32
CA PRO A 99 26.51 8.25 2.17
C PRO A 99 25.94 9.55 2.75
N GLY A 100 26.69 10.13 3.69
CA GLY A 100 26.33 11.41 4.31
C GLY A 100 25.46 11.32 5.56
N ILE A 101 25.14 10.12 6.07
CA ILE A 101 24.61 9.98 7.43
C ILE A 101 25.71 10.32 8.45
N VAL A 102 25.37 11.02 9.53
CA VAL A 102 26.31 11.49 10.56
C VAL A 102 25.80 11.10 11.94
N TYR A 103 26.73 10.71 12.82
CA TYR A 103 26.43 10.35 14.20
C TYR A 103 27.30 11.15 15.16
N ASP A 104 26.69 11.67 16.22
CA ASP A 104 27.33 12.33 17.35
C ASP A 104 27.23 11.41 18.57
N ASP A 105 28.37 10.93 19.07
CA ASP A 105 28.44 9.95 20.17
C ASP A 105 27.56 8.71 19.98
N GLY A 106 27.44 8.26 18.72
CA GLY A 106 26.64 7.09 18.33
C GLY A 106 25.13 7.34 18.25
N VAL A 107 24.66 8.57 18.46
CA VAL A 107 23.27 9.02 18.22
C VAL A 107 23.23 9.75 16.88
N LEU A 108 22.12 9.70 16.15
CA LEU A 108 21.93 10.47 14.94
C LEU A 108 22.09 11.96 15.24
N ALA A 109 22.95 12.64 14.47
CA ALA A 109 23.13 14.08 14.60
C ALA A 109 21.84 14.85 14.23
N ASP A 110 21.72 16.09 14.70
CA ASP A 110 20.55 16.93 14.41
C ASP A 110 20.27 17.02 12.89
N GLY A 111 19.00 16.82 12.52
CA GLY A 111 18.54 16.83 11.12
C GLY A 111 18.81 15.54 10.33
N MET A 112 19.47 14.54 10.92
CA MET A 112 19.74 13.28 10.22
C MET A 112 18.50 12.41 10.01
N GLU A 113 17.47 12.53 10.86
CA GLU A 113 16.18 11.85 10.63
C GLU A 113 15.50 12.33 9.33
N ALA A 114 15.43 13.65 9.14
CA ALA A 114 14.89 14.25 7.92
C ALA A 114 15.74 13.89 6.69
N LYS A 115 17.07 13.87 6.84
CA LYS A 115 17.98 13.43 5.78
C LYS A 115 17.78 11.97 5.40
N ALA A 116 17.56 11.09 6.39
CA ALA A 116 17.27 9.69 6.14
C ALA A 116 15.92 9.51 5.45
N ALA A 117 14.88 10.24 5.86
CA ALA A 117 13.60 10.25 5.17
C ALA A 117 13.74 10.69 3.70
N GLN A 118 14.47 11.77 3.44
CA GLN A 118 14.76 12.24 2.09
C GLN A 118 15.52 11.20 1.26
N HIS A 119 16.55 10.57 1.81
CA HIS A 119 17.32 9.51 1.15
C HIS A 119 16.43 8.33 0.74
N LEU A 120 15.53 7.88 1.63
CA LEU A 120 14.59 6.80 1.30
C LEU A 120 13.67 7.19 0.12
N ILE A 121 13.15 8.41 0.13
CA ILE A 121 12.29 8.95 -0.94
C ILE A 121 13.05 8.97 -2.28
N ASP A 122 14.28 9.45 -2.27
CA ASP A 122 15.10 9.58 -3.48
C ASP A 122 15.47 8.20 -4.06
N VAL A 123 15.84 7.24 -3.20
CA VAL A 123 16.13 5.87 -3.65
C VAL A 123 14.90 5.20 -4.28
N LEU A 124 13.71 5.38 -3.69
CA LEU A 124 12.46 4.89 -4.28
C LEU A 124 12.16 5.58 -5.62
N ARG A 125 12.43 6.88 -5.71
CA ARG A 125 12.28 7.67 -6.94
C ARG A 125 13.18 7.17 -8.06
N ASP A 126 14.43 6.88 -7.76
CA ASP A 126 15.40 6.34 -8.71
C ASP A 126 15.01 4.93 -9.19
N GLN A 127 14.27 4.18 -8.37
CA GLN A 127 13.69 2.88 -8.73
C GLN A 127 12.35 2.99 -9.49
N GLY A 128 11.91 4.20 -9.82
CA GLY A 128 10.68 4.43 -10.59
C GLY A 128 9.40 4.43 -9.73
N TYR A 129 9.51 4.67 -8.43
CA TYR A 129 8.37 4.78 -7.51
C TYR A 129 8.21 6.19 -6.97
N GLU A 130 7.01 6.53 -6.52
CA GLU A 130 6.74 7.80 -5.84
C GLU A 130 5.84 7.57 -4.63
N ILE A 131 6.10 8.33 -3.56
CA ILE A 131 5.19 8.45 -2.43
C ILE A 131 4.28 9.64 -2.72
N VAL A 132 2.97 9.41 -2.72
CA VAL A 132 1.95 10.42 -2.97
C VAL A 132 0.98 10.47 -1.81
N PHE A 133 0.55 11.67 -1.43
CA PHE A 133 -0.41 11.88 -0.35
C PHE A 133 -1.72 12.42 -0.91
N GLN A 134 -2.83 12.09 -0.24
CA GLN A 134 -4.16 12.60 -0.58
C GLN A 134 -4.23 14.13 -0.50
N ASP A 135 -3.56 14.73 0.49
CA ASP A 135 -3.36 16.17 0.57
C ASP A 135 -2.04 16.55 -0.12
N PRO A 136 -2.09 17.28 -1.26
CA PRO A 136 -0.90 17.73 -1.98
C PRO A 136 0.00 18.69 -1.19
N ALA A 137 -0.51 19.31 -0.12
CA ALA A 137 0.28 20.18 0.75
C ALA A 137 1.13 19.40 1.78
N THR A 138 0.96 18.07 1.85
CA THR A 138 1.72 17.22 2.77
C THR A 138 3.21 17.26 2.42
N ASP A 139 4.05 17.62 3.39
CA ASP A 139 5.49 17.47 3.28
C ASP A 139 5.86 15.98 3.36
N ALA A 140 6.26 15.40 2.23
CA ALA A 140 6.61 13.99 2.13
C ALA A 140 7.81 13.62 3.01
N VAL A 141 8.78 14.52 3.19
CA VAL A 141 9.96 14.27 4.01
C VAL A 141 9.57 14.17 5.47
N GLU A 142 8.78 15.13 5.96
CA GLU A 142 8.30 15.10 7.34
C GLU A 142 7.38 13.90 7.61
N ALA A 143 6.50 13.58 6.66
CA ALA A 143 5.62 12.41 6.77
C ALA A 143 6.43 11.10 6.87
N VAL A 144 7.44 10.90 6.00
CA VAL A 144 8.31 9.72 6.06
C VAL A 144 9.18 9.72 7.32
N ARG A 145 9.70 10.88 7.73
CA ARG A 145 10.46 11.02 9.00
C ARG A 145 9.62 10.59 10.19
N ARG A 146 8.38 11.08 10.28
CA ARG A 146 7.40 10.67 11.29
C ARG A 146 7.12 9.16 11.26
N VAL A 147 6.91 8.57 10.08
CA VAL A 147 6.72 7.11 9.95
C VAL A 147 7.86 6.35 10.60
N LEU A 148 9.09 6.74 10.34
CA LEU A 148 10.27 5.98 10.70
C LEU A 148 10.71 6.22 12.17
N TRP A 149 10.55 7.42 12.72
CA TRP A 149 11.10 7.81 14.04
C TRP A 149 10.08 8.08 15.14
N ASP A 150 8.84 8.44 14.81
CA ASP A 150 7.87 8.79 15.84
C ASP A 150 7.15 7.55 16.41
N ARG A 151 6.73 7.68 17.67
CA ARG A 151 5.75 6.76 18.26
C ARG A 151 4.37 7.12 17.79
N TRP A 152 3.53 6.10 17.66
CA TRP A 152 2.15 6.23 17.23
C TRP A 152 1.21 6.03 18.40
N THR A 153 -0.04 6.44 18.24
CA THR A 153 -1.10 6.16 19.22
C THR A 153 -2.10 5.15 18.66
N ALA A 154 -2.79 4.44 19.55
CA ALA A 154 -3.84 3.50 19.16
C ALA A 154 -4.97 4.20 18.38
N ASP A 155 -5.24 5.47 18.64
CA ASP A 155 -6.23 6.25 17.91
C ASP A 155 -5.81 6.51 16.45
N GLU A 156 -4.50 6.60 16.20
CA GLU A 156 -3.96 6.88 14.86
C GLU A 156 -3.87 5.62 14.00
N VAL A 157 -3.57 4.46 14.60
CA VAL A 157 -3.26 3.23 13.83
C VAL A 157 -4.19 2.05 14.15
N GLY A 158 -4.99 2.13 15.21
CA GLY A 158 -5.86 1.07 15.68
C GLY A 158 -5.32 0.32 16.91
N GLU A 159 -6.23 -0.15 17.76
CA GLU A 159 -5.94 -0.72 19.09
C GLU A 159 -5.04 -1.98 19.09
N ARG A 160 -4.93 -2.67 17.95
CA ARG A 160 -4.16 -3.92 17.80
C ARG A 160 -2.85 -3.73 17.04
N GLU A 161 -2.55 -2.52 16.61
CA GLU A 161 -1.35 -2.22 15.83
C GLU A 161 -0.16 -1.86 16.74
N PHE A 162 1.05 -2.09 16.24
CA PHE A 162 2.27 -1.71 16.94
C PHE A 162 2.42 -0.17 17.02
N ILE A 163 2.49 0.38 18.23
CA ILE A 163 2.55 1.83 18.49
C ILE A 163 3.97 2.37 18.75
N GLY A 164 5.00 1.52 18.66
CA GLY A 164 6.39 1.95 18.82
C GLY A 164 6.93 2.67 17.58
N ARG A 165 8.16 3.17 17.70
CA ARG A 165 8.95 3.71 16.59
C ARG A 165 9.67 2.60 15.83
N LEU A 166 9.88 2.77 14.53
CA LEU A 166 10.60 1.79 13.72
C LEU A 166 12.12 1.86 13.95
N PHE A 167 12.67 3.06 14.03
CA PHE A 167 14.08 3.30 14.36
C PHE A 167 14.22 4.05 15.68
N ASP A 168 15.28 3.75 16.43
CA ASP A 168 15.67 4.53 17.61
C ASP A 168 16.58 5.70 17.25
N ASP A 169 16.97 6.48 18.27
CA ASP A 169 17.80 7.68 18.11
C ASP A 169 19.24 7.31 17.67
N HIS A 170 19.64 6.05 17.79
CA HIS A 170 20.90 5.51 17.26
C HIS A 170 20.75 5.03 15.81
N GLY A 171 19.58 5.23 15.17
CA GLY A 171 19.30 4.75 13.82
C GLY A 171 19.17 3.22 13.75
N ARG A 172 18.94 2.53 14.87
CA ARG A 172 18.78 1.07 14.89
C ARG A 172 17.32 0.71 14.75
N ILE A 173 17.04 -0.29 13.93
CA ILE A 173 15.68 -0.81 13.79
C ILE A 173 15.21 -1.44 15.11
N TYR A 174 13.91 -1.35 15.39
CA TYR A 174 13.30 -1.92 16.57
C TYR A 174 13.68 -3.41 16.73
N HIS A 175 13.98 -3.80 17.98
CA HIS A 175 14.47 -5.15 18.28
C HIS A 175 13.47 -6.23 17.84
N GLY A 176 13.95 -7.17 17.03
CA GLY A 176 13.14 -8.26 16.48
C GLY A 176 12.41 -7.91 15.18
N CYS A 177 12.51 -6.67 14.68
CA CYS A 177 12.04 -6.31 13.35
C CYS A 177 13.07 -6.68 12.28
N THR A 178 12.56 -7.23 11.19
CA THR A 178 13.28 -7.51 9.95
C THR A 178 13.03 -6.40 8.93
N ALA A 179 13.76 -6.42 7.81
CA ALA A 179 13.45 -5.55 6.67
C ALA A 179 12.04 -5.80 6.09
N PHE A 180 11.49 -7.01 6.28
CA PHE A 180 10.12 -7.34 5.89
C PHE A 180 9.13 -6.58 6.77
N ASP A 181 9.36 -6.58 8.08
CA ASP A 181 8.54 -5.85 9.05
C ASP A 181 8.66 -4.34 8.82
N ALA A 182 9.87 -3.83 8.53
CA ALA A 182 10.09 -2.43 8.19
C ALA A 182 9.30 -1.99 6.95
N ALA A 183 9.28 -2.82 5.90
CA ALA A 183 8.53 -2.53 4.69
C ALA A 183 7.01 -2.53 4.92
N ASP A 184 6.47 -3.57 5.58
CA ASP A 184 5.03 -3.65 5.90
C ASP A 184 4.61 -2.49 6.82
N TYR A 185 5.37 -2.24 7.88
CA TYR A 185 5.14 -1.14 8.80
C TYR A 185 5.12 0.21 8.06
N THR A 186 6.12 0.48 7.22
CA THR A 186 6.21 1.75 6.49
C THR A 186 5.01 1.95 5.57
N LEU A 187 4.59 0.91 4.83
CA LEU A 187 3.41 1.00 3.96
C LEU A 187 2.12 1.25 4.74
N ARG A 188 1.93 0.56 5.87
CA ARG A 188 0.74 0.78 6.73
C ARG A 188 0.71 2.17 7.33
N ARG A 189 1.86 2.70 7.77
CA ARG A 189 1.93 4.04 8.38
C ARG A 189 1.83 5.15 7.35
N LEU A 190 2.37 4.97 6.14
CA LEU A 190 2.08 5.87 5.02
C LEU A 190 0.58 5.91 4.74
N ALA A 191 -0.09 4.75 4.66
CA ALA A 191 -1.54 4.68 4.44
C ALA A 191 -2.34 5.38 5.56
N ALA A 192 -1.92 5.28 6.81
CA ALA A 192 -2.53 6.00 7.94
C ALA A 192 -2.43 7.53 7.81
N LEU A 193 -1.39 8.03 7.14
CA LEU A 193 -1.24 9.46 6.80
C LEU A 193 -1.92 9.85 5.48
N GLY A 194 -2.72 8.95 4.88
CA GLY A 194 -3.30 9.16 3.55
C GLY A 194 -2.27 9.12 2.42
N GLY A 195 -1.10 8.52 2.66
CA GLY A 195 -0.03 8.31 1.69
C GLY A 195 -0.07 6.94 1.01
N GLU A 196 0.43 6.86 -0.21
CA GLU A 196 0.58 5.62 -0.98
C GLU A 196 1.94 5.63 -1.71
N LEU A 197 2.63 4.48 -1.69
CA LEU A 197 3.78 4.22 -2.55
C LEU A 197 3.30 3.55 -3.83
N ARG A 198 3.53 4.17 -4.99
CA ARG A 198 3.07 3.66 -6.29
C ARG A 198 4.13 3.78 -7.37
N PRO A 199 4.05 2.98 -8.45
CA PRO A 199 4.89 3.18 -9.63
C PRO A 199 4.67 4.56 -10.24
N ARG A 200 5.74 5.24 -10.67
CA ARG A 200 5.64 6.49 -11.42
C ARG A 200 5.02 6.20 -12.79
N GLN A 201 4.02 6.97 -13.14
CA GLN A 201 3.45 6.94 -14.49
C GLN A 201 4.39 7.71 -15.41
N SER A 202 4.99 7.01 -16.37
CA SER A 202 5.82 7.58 -17.44
C SER A 202 5.02 8.44 -18.41
#